data_AF-A0A6G0Q5S4-F1
#
_entry.id   AF-A0A6G0Q5S4-F1
#
_cell.length_a   1.000
_cell.length_b   1.000
_cell.length_c   1.000
_cell.angle_alpha   90.00
_cell.angle_beta   90.00
_cell.angle_gamma   90.00
#
_symmetry.space_group_name_H-M   'P 1'
#
loop_
_entity.id
_entity.type
_entity.pdbx_description
1 polymer ?
#
loop_
_entity_poly.entity_id
_entity_poly.type
_entity_poly.pdbx_seq_one_letter_code
_entity_poly.pdbx_strand_id
1 'polypeptide(L)'
;MIVAAKQVPSTENMAARLKEAQMKNWLSKEETADDVLQTLKIEKNDYISLWNPLLETWVSYVKKIEEDPYKLLLSKMRAHDSDAKIAGWIGTAKQDAVLIAKKLENTLVDSWMPQTADDIFKLLKLDSRGRDLFHSPRLSTWASYVTKMEGKQADEQMYSVLRATYGDDELSTMLAASKQSALGDLAKRLEEVQHKVGLIEGKTAKGFLPP
;
A
#
# COMPACT_ATOMS: atom_id res chain seq x y z
N MET A 1 -1.21 -28.23 -3.24
CA MET A 1 -2.38 -29.12 -3.43
C MET A 1 -3.63 -28.61 -2.69
N ILE A 2 -3.58 -28.27 -1.40
CA ILE A 2 -4.78 -27.82 -0.64
C ILE A 2 -5.43 -26.56 -1.21
N VAL A 3 -4.65 -25.54 -1.57
CA VAL A 3 -5.17 -24.29 -2.17
C VAL A 3 -5.93 -24.56 -3.47
N ALA A 4 -5.34 -25.34 -4.38
CA ALA A 4 -5.97 -25.67 -5.67
C ALA A 4 -7.24 -26.53 -5.49
N ALA A 5 -7.22 -27.48 -4.55
CA ALA A 5 -8.37 -28.33 -4.24
C ALA A 5 -9.55 -27.54 -3.63
N LYS A 6 -9.31 -26.36 -3.02
CA LYS A 6 -10.38 -25.49 -2.51
C LYS A 6 -11.16 -24.80 -3.65
N GLN A 7 -10.57 -24.63 -4.82
CA GLN A 7 -11.23 -23.95 -5.95
C GLN A 7 -12.16 -24.87 -6.76
N VAL A 8 -12.15 -26.17 -6.47
CA VAL A 8 -13.02 -27.16 -7.14
C VAL A 8 -14.18 -27.51 -6.20
N PRO A 9 -15.45 -27.28 -6.58
CA PRO A 9 -16.60 -27.45 -5.68
C PRO A 9 -16.71 -28.84 -5.05
N SER A 10 -16.36 -29.90 -5.79
CA SER A 10 -16.42 -31.29 -5.29
C SER A 10 -15.35 -31.62 -4.25
N THR A 11 -14.26 -30.84 -4.18
CA THR A 11 -13.16 -31.07 -3.22
C THR A 11 -13.01 -29.97 -2.18
N GLU A 12 -13.83 -28.91 -2.25
CA GLU A 12 -13.78 -27.76 -1.34
C GLU A 12 -13.93 -28.17 0.13
N ASN A 13 -14.95 -28.97 0.44
CA ASN A 13 -15.20 -29.45 1.80
C ASN A 13 -14.04 -30.29 2.36
N MET A 14 -13.43 -31.15 1.53
CA MET A 14 -12.28 -31.95 1.95
C MET A 14 -11.04 -31.07 2.17
N ALA A 15 -10.79 -30.11 1.27
CA ALA A 15 -9.69 -29.16 1.41
C ALA A 15 -9.83 -28.29 2.66
N ALA A 16 -11.05 -27.85 3.00
CA ALA A 16 -11.34 -27.10 4.21
C ALA A 16 -11.04 -27.93 5.48
N ARG A 17 -11.52 -29.17 5.54
CA ARG A 17 -11.25 -30.08 6.68
C ARG A 17 -9.75 -30.38 6.83
N LEU A 18 -9.04 -30.55 5.72
CA LEU A 18 -7.60 -30.78 5.75
C LEU A 18 -6.84 -29.54 6.23
N LYS A 19 -7.22 -28.33 5.80
CA LYS A 19 -6.65 -27.06 6.30
C LYS A 19 -6.89 -26.91 7.81
N GLU A 20 -8.09 -27.23 8.29
CA GLU A 20 -8.41 -27.17 9.72
C GLU A 20 -7.62 -28.19 10.55
N ALA A 21 -7.52 -29.44 10.07
CA ALA A 21 -6.73 -30.48 10.71
C ALA A 21 -5.24 -30.09 10.79
N GLN A 22 -4.70 -29.49 9.73
CA GLN A 22 -3.34 -28.96 9.71
C GLN A 22 -3.15 -27.85 10.76
N MET A 23 -4.07 -26.89 10.85
CA MET A 23 -4.02 -25.84 11.88
C MET A 23 -4.09 -26.41 13.30
N LYS A 24 -4.98 -27.38 13.55
CA LYS A 24 -5.08 -28.06 14.85
C LYS A 24 -3.79 -28.80 15.21
N ASN A 25 -3.13 -29.41 14.24
CA ASN A 25 -1.85 -30.07 14.46
C ASN A 25 -0.76 -29.08 14.89
N TRP A 26 -0.67 -27.92 14.25
CA TRP A 26 0.28 -26.88 14.64
C TRP A 26 -0.01 -26.33 16.04
N LEU A 27 -1.28 -26.05 16.35
CA LEU A 27 -1.68 -25.61 17.69
C LEU A 27 -1.34 -26.64 18.77
N SER A 28 -1.56 -27.94 18.50
CA SER A 28 -1.25 -29.02 19.47
C SER A 28 0.24 -29.19 19.75
N LYS A 29 1.09 -28.68 18.84
CA LYS A 29 2.55 -28.70 18.95
C LYS A 29 3.11 -27.37 19.44
N GLU A 30 2.24 -26.40 19.73
CA GLU A 30 2.64 -25.05 20.15
C GLU A 30 3.58 -24.36 19.14
N GLU A 31 3.40 -24.64 17.84
CA GLU A 31 4.24 -24.07 16.78
C GLU A 31 4.10 -22.54 16.76
N THR A 32 5.22 -21.83 16.61
CA THR A 32 5.20 -20.36 16.50
C THR A 32 4.74 -19.91 15.11
N ALA A 33 4.52 -18.60 14.96
CA ALA A 33 4.31 -18.00 13.63
C ALA A 33 5.48 -18.32 12.67
N ASP A 34 6.70 -18.39 13.19
CA ASP A 34 7.91 -18.63 12.41
C ASP A 34 8.03 -20.09 11.98
N ASP A 35 7.73 -21.03 12.87
CA ASP A 35 7.73 -22.46 12.56
C ASP A 35 6.72 -22.79 11.45
N VAL A 36 5.52 -22.18 11.51
CA VAL A 36 4.49 -22.36 10.48
C VAL A 36 4.88 -21.66 9.18
N LEU A 37 5.51 -20.49 9.22
CA LEU A 37 6.01 -19.81 8.01
C LEU A 37 7.03 -20.68 7.28
N GLN A 38 7.98 -21.27 8.03
CA GLN A 38 9.01 -22.17 7.52
C GLN A 38 8.39 -23.46 6.98
N THR A 39 7.45 -24.06 7.72
CA THR A 39 6.72 -25.27 7.30
C THR A 39 5.99 -25.08 5.98
N LEU A 40 5.36 -23.91 5.79
CA LEU A 40 4.67 -23.55 4.56
C LEU A 40 5.62 -23.18 3.42
N LYS A 41 6.93 -23.04 3.70
CA LYS A 41 7.98 -22.67 2.73
C LYS A 41 7.61 -21.39 1.96
N ILE A 42 7.02 -20.43 2.68
CA ILE A 42 6.58 -19.15 2.13
C ILE A 42 7.77 -18.23 1.92
N GLU A 43 8.69 -18.22 2.89
CA GLU A 43 9.94 -17.48 2.84
C GLU A 43 10.98 -18.27 2.05
N LYS A 44 11.60 -17.61 1.06
CA LYS A 44 12.66 -18.18 0.22
C LYS A 44 13.75 -17.14 0.03
N ASN A 45 14.98 -17.47 0.42
CA ASN A 45 16.13 -16.55 0.35
C ASN A 45 15.77 -15.17 0.95
N ASP A 46 15.21 -15.19 2.17
CA ASP A 46 14.79 -14.01 2.92
C ASP A 46 13.71 -13.14 2.25
N TYR A 47 13.04 -13.68 1.21
CA TYR A 47 11.97 -13.02 0.48
C TYR A 47 10.62 -13.69 0.72
N ILE A 48 9.62 -12.87 1.06
CA ILE A 48 8.23 -13.29 1.22
C ILE A 48 7.39 -12.68 0.09
N SER A 49 6.93 -13.53 -0.82
CA SER A 49 6.06 -13.09 -1.93
C SER A 49 4.62 -12.87 -1.47
N LEU A 50 4.09 -11.65 -1.67
CA LEU A 50 2.68 -11.34 -1.40
C LEU A 50 1.70 -12.15 -2.27
N TRP A 51 2.16 -12.66 -3.42
CA TRP A 51 1.38 -13.51 -4.33
C TRP A 51 1.43 -14.99 -3.94
N ASN A 52 2.14 -15.37 -2.86
CA ASN A 52 2.14 -16.74 -2.40
C ASN A 52 0.76 -17.09 -1.81
N PRO A 53 0.01 -18.06 -2.38
CA PRO A 53 -1.34 -18.37 -1.92
C PRO A 53 -1.37 -19.03 -0.53
N LEU A 54 -0.24 -19.51 -0.01
CA LEU A 54 -0.15 -20.05 1.34
C LEU A 54 -0.07 -18.96 2.42
N LEU A 55 0.18 -17.70 2.02
CA LEU A 55 0.29 -16.59 2.97
C LEU A 55 -1.03 -16.32 3.70
N GLU A 56 -2.19 -16.58 3.08
CA GLU A 56 -3.49 -16.53 3.76
C GLU A 56 -3.63 -17.61 4.85
N THR A 57 -3.05 -18.79 4.64
CA THR A 57 -3.03 -19.87 5.64
C THR A 57 -2.17 -19.47 6.83
N TRP A 58 -1.00 -18.90 6.59
CA TRP A 58 -0.14 -18.35 7.64
C TRP A 58 -0.84 -17.23 8.42
N VAL A 59 -1.42 -16.23 7.73
CA VAL A 59 -2.20 -15.15 8.36
C VAL A 59 -3.32 -15.70 9.24
N SER A 60 -4.01 -16.73 8.79
CA SER A 60 -5.09 -17.38 9.56
C SER A 60 -4.57 -18.09 10.80
N TYR A 61 -3.38 -18.70 10.71
CA TYR A 61 -2.74 -19.36 11.84
C TYR A 61 -2.29 -18.37 12.91
N VAL A 62 -1.59 -17.30 12.51
CA VAL A 62 -1.11 -16.27 13.45
C VAL A 62 -2.26 -15.64 14.23
N LYS A 63 -3.41 -15.39 13.57
CA LYS A 63 -4.61 -14.92 14.27
C LYS A 63 -5.18 -15.93 15.28
N LYS A 64 -5.02 -17.24 15.03
CA LYS A 64 -5.49 -18.29 15.96
C LYS A 64 -4.65 -18.38 17.21
N ILE A 65 -3.37 -18.04 17.14
CA ILE A 65 -2.49 -17.88 18.30
C ILE A 65 -2.56 -16.46 18.89
N GLU A 66 -3.56 -15.67 18.50
CA GLU A 66 -3.86 -14.33 19.03
C GLU A 66 -2.77 -13.27 18.81
N GLU A 67 -1.93 -13.46 17.78
CA GLU A 67 -0.91 -12.50 17.36
C GLU A 67 -1.36 -11.65 16.15
N ASP A 68 -0.64 -10.55 15.88
CA ASP A 68 -0.88 -9.71 14.70
C ASP A 68 -0.05 -10.18 13.49
N PRO A 69 -0.66 -10.87 12.50
CA PRO A 69 0.06 -11.36 11.32
C PRO A 69 0.68 -10.25 10.49
N TYR A 70 0.05 -9.09 10.39
CA TYR A 70 0.52 -8.04 9.49
C TYR A 70 1.69 -7.29 10.08
N LYS A 71 1.73 -7.14 11.41
CA LYS A 71 2.89 -6.60 12.13
C LYS A 71 4.10 -7.52 12.03
N LEU A 72 3.91 -8.84 12.21
CA LEU A 72 4.99 -9.82 12.04
C LEU A 72 5.48 -9.89 10.60
N LEU A 73 4.56 -9.93 9.63
CA LEU A 73 4.90 -9.95 8.21
C LEU A 73 5.69 -8.70 7.82
N LEU A 74 5.26 -7.52 8.25
CA LEU A 74 5.97 -6.27 8.00
C LEU A 74 7.36 -6.28 8.65
N SER A 75 7.48 -6.78 9.88
CA SER A 75 8.77 -6.90 10.57
C SER A 75 9.75 -7.79 9.80
N LYS A 76 9.28 -8.92 9.26
CA LYS A 76 10.11 -9.82 8.44
C LYS A 76 10.54 -9.17 7.13
N MET A 77 9.63 -8.51 6.42
CA MET A 77 9.98 -7.80 5.18
C MET A 77 11.00 -6.68 5.43
N ARG A 78 10.88 -5.96 6.55
CA ARG A 78 11.82 -4.89 6.94
C ARG A 78 13.23 -5.37 7.31
N ALA A 79 13.40 -6.66 7.61
CA ALA A 79 14.73 -7.21 7.89
C ALA A 79 15.65 -7.15 6.65
N HIS A 80 15.09 -7.10 5.44
CA HIS A 80 15.85 -7.15 4.19
C HIS A 80 15.50 -6.02 3.20
N ASP A 81 14.33 -5.39 3.35
CA ASP A 81 13.86 -4.40 2.41
C ASP A 81 13.45 -3.08 3.05
N SER A 82 13.79 -1.99 2.37
CA SER A 82 13.33 -0.65 2.72
C SER A 82 11.82 -0.53 2.53
N ASP A 83 11.18 0.32 3.34
CA ASP A 83 9.77 0.66 3.22
C ASP A 83 9.37 1.14 1.81
N ALA A 84 10.26 1.81 1.06
CA ALA A 84 10.03 2.17 -0.34
C ALA A 84 9.78 0.95 -1.25
N LYS A 85 10.56 -0.13 -1.07
CA LYS A 85 10.37 -1.38 -1.83
C LYS A 85 9.09 -2.09 -1.39
N ILE A 86 8.88 -2.19 -0.07
CA ILE A 86 7.70 -2.84 0.51
C ILE A 86 6.42 -2.14 0.03
N ALA A 87 6.36 -0.81 0.07
CA ALA A 87 5.24 -0.02 -0.47
C ALA A 87 5.04 -0.26 -1.97
N GLY A 88 6.12 -0.41 -2.73
CA GLY A 88 6.06 -0.76 -4.16
C GLY A 88 5.37 -2.10 -4.38
N TRP A 89 5.80 -3.15 -3.67
CA TRP A 89 5.18 -4.47 -3.77
C TRP A 89 3.74 -4.49 -3.31
N ILE A 90 3.41 -3.81 -2.21
CA ILE A 90 2.04 -3.65 -1.73
C ILE A 90 1.17 -2.95 -2.77
N GLY A 91 1.65 -1.85 -3.35
CA GLY A 91 0.94 -1.10 -4.37
C GLY A 91 0.62 -1.95 -5.60
N THR A 92 1.59 -2.73 -6.10
CA THR A 92 1.36 -3.68 -7.20
C THR A 92 0.38 -4.78 -6.81
N ALA A 93 0.57 -5.41 -5.64
CA ALA A 93 -0.30 -6.48 -5.17
C ALA A 93 -1.76 -6.01 -4.97
N LYS A 94 -1.98 -4.74 -4.58
CA LYS A 94 -3.32 -4.13 -4.52
C LYS A 94 -3.96 -4.01 -5.90
N GLN A 95 -3.20 -3.67 -6.94
CA GLN A 95 -3.70 -3.63 -8.32
C GLN A 95 -4.12 -5.03 -8.81
N ASP A 96 -3.39 -6.06 -8.40
CA ASP A 96 -3.70 -7.47 -8.67
C ASP A 96 -4.80 -8.05 -7.75
N ALA A 97 -5.46 -7.22 -6.93
CA ALA A 97 -6.49 -7.62 -5.97
C ALA A 97 -6.05 -8.69 -4.95
N VAL A 98 -4.76 -8.71 -4.59
CA VAL A 98 -4.22 -9.58 -3.54
C VAL A 98 -4.79 -9.19 -2.17
N LEU A 99 -5.56 -10.10 -1.56
CA LEU A 99 -6.36 -9.84 -0.36
C LEU A 99 -5.56 -9.32 0.84
N ILE A 100 -4.35 -9.84 1.05
CA ILE A 100 -3.51 -9.47 2.19
C ILE A 100 -2.91 -8.07 2.05
N ALA A 101 -2.77 -7.56 0.83
CA ALA A 101 -2.00 -6.34 0.55
C ALA A 101 -2.63 -5.11 1.22
N LYS A 102 -3.97 -5.01 1.22
CA LYS A 102 -4.68 -3.90 1.87
C LYS A 102 -4.48 -3.86 3.37
N LYS A 103 -4.45 -5.02 4.04
CA LYS A 103 -4.25 -5.08 5.49
C LYS A 103 -2.79 -4.81 5.86
N LEU A 104 -1.85 -5.33 5.08
CA LEU A 104 -0.43 -5.04 5.25
C LEU A 104 -0.12 -3.55 5.00
N GLU A 105 -0.75 -2.93 3.99
CA GLU A 105 -0.62 -1.49 3.72
C GLU A 105 -1.06 -0.67 4.92
N ASN A 106 -2.20 -1.00 5.53
CA ASN A 106 -2.67 -0.31 6.72
C ASN A 106 -1.63 -0.38 7.84
N THR A 107 -1.06 -1.56 8.11
CA THR A 107 -0.01 -1.72 9.13
C THR A 107 1.26 -0.94 8.79
N LEU A 108 1.66 -0.89 7.52
CA LEU A 108 2.80 -0.09 7.06
C LEU A 108 2.55 1.40 7.29
N VAL A 109 1.41 1.90 6.80
CA VAL A 109 0.95 3.28 6.98
C VAL A 109 0.85 3.64 8.46
N ASP A 110 0.28 2.75 9.28
CA ASP A 110 0.15 2.91 10.73
C ASP A 110 1.50 3.11 11.42
N SER A 111 2.53 2.40 10.95
CA SER A 111 3.86 2.47 11.54
C SER A 111 4.62 3.76 11.25
N TRP A 112 4.14 4.58 10.31
CA TRP A 112 4.80 5.85 9.95
C TRP A 112 4.32 7.04 10.77
N MET A 113 3.15 6.97 11.40
CA MET A 113 2.64 8.12 12.15
C MET A 113 3.52 8.47 13.37
N PRO A 114 3.65 9.77 13.71
CA PRO A 114 3.00 10.93 13.09
C PRO A 114 3.92 11.71 12.11
N GLN A 115 4.65 11.03 11.22
CA GLN A 115 5.55 11.71 10.26
C GLN A 115 4.79 12.64 9.29
N THR A 116 5.49 13.61 8.69
CA THR A 116 4.81 14.51 7.74
C THR A 116 4.58 13.85 6.38
N ALA A 117 3.66 14.40 5.59
CA ALA A 117 3.44 13.95 4.22
C ALA A 117 4.71 14.04 3.36
N ASP A 118 5.54 15.07 3.59
CA ASP A 118 6.82 15.29 2.89
C ASP A 118 7.88 14.24 3.31
N ASP A 119 7.98 13.93 4.60
CA ASP A 119 8.91 12.90 5.10
C ASP A 119 8.60 11.54 4.47
N ILE A 120 7.33 11.15 4.43
CA ILE A 120 6.93 9.87 3.81
C ILE A 120 7.08 9.92 2.30
N PHE A 121 6.87 11.07 1.66
CA PHE A 121 7.12 11.22 0.22
C PHE A 121 8.59 10.93 -0.13
N LYS A 122 9.53 11.48 0.64
CA LYS A 122 10.98 11.25 0.52
C LYS A 122 11.39 9.84 0.93
N LEU A 123 10.83 9.30 2.02
CA LEU A 123 11.06 7.93 2.46
C LEU A 123 10.76 6.91 1.35
N LEU A 124 9.67 7.17 0.61
CA LEU A 124 9.23 6.33 -0.50
C LEU A 124 9.96 6.64 -1.82
N LYS A 125 10.89 7.61 -1.82
CA LYS A 125 11.68 8.03 -2.98
C LYS A 125 10.80 8.44 -4.16
N LEU A 126 9.77 9.23 -3.87
CA LEU A 126 8.83 9.79 -4.86
C LEU A 126 9.26 11.17 -5.39
N ASP A 127 10.30 11.74 -4.79
CA ASP A 127 10.96 13.01 -5.13
C ASP A 127 12.04 12.85 -6.21
N SER A 128 12.38 11.62 -6.60
CA SER A 128 13.27 11.38 -7.73
C SER A 128 12.62 11.84 -9.03
N ARG A 129 13.17 12.91 -9.64
CA ARG A 129 12.69 13.52 -10.89
C ARG A 129 12.62 12.50 -12.04
N GLY A 130 11.45 11.90 -12.21
CA GLY A 130 11.10 11.02 -13.30
C GLY A 130 9.63 11.24 -13.64
N ARG A 131 9.32 11.27 -14.94
CA ARG A 131 7.98 11.61 -15.47
C ARG A 131 6.88 10.59 -15.14
N ASP A 132 7.18 9.55 -14.37
CA ASP A 132 6.32 8.38 -14.14
C ASP A 132 5.80 8.27 -12.70
N LEU A 133 5.74 9.38 -11.95
CA LEU A 133 5.22 9.38 -10.57
C LEU A 133 3.86 8.67 -10.44
N PHE A 134 2.91 8.99 -11.32
CA PHE A 134 1.57 8.40 -11.32
C PHE A 134 1.51 6.96 -11.86
N HIS A 135 2.60 6.46 -12.44
CA HIS A 135 2.79 5.05 -12.74
C HIS A 135 3.49 4.31 -11.58
N SER A 136 3.98 5.01 -10.56
CA SER A 136 4.63 4.39 -9.41
C SER A 136 3.60 3.76 -8.47
N PRO A 137 3.65 2.45 -8.20
CA PRO A 137 2.75 1.81 -7.24
C PRO A 137 2.90 2.37 -5.82
N ARG A 138 4.07 2.94 -5.51
CA ARG A 138 4.36 3.61 -4.22
C ARG A 138 3.50 4.86 -3.98
N LEU A 139 3.09 5.57 -5.04
CA LEU A 139 2.25 6.77 -4.92
C LEU A 139 0.89 6.43 -4.29
N SER A 140 0.34 5.25 -4.58
CA SER A 140 -0.92 4.78 -3.97
C SER A 140 -0.81 4.67 -2.45
N THR A 141 0.31 4.16 -1.95
CA THR A 141 0.55 4.00 -0.52
C THR A 141 0.82 5.33 0.17
N TRP A 142 1.58 6.24 -0.47
CA TRP A 142 1.74 7.61 0.03
C TRP A 142 0.40 8.35 0.11
N ALA A 143 -0.43 8.28 -0.93
CA ALA A 143 -1.76 8.88 -0.92
C ALA A 143 -2.61 8.30 0.22
N SER A 144 -2.55 6.98 0.45
CA SER A 144 -3.26 6.32 1.56
C SER A 144 -2.78 6.83 2.93
N TYR A 145 -1.47 7.10 3.08
CA TYR A 145 -0.92 7.73 4.29
C TYR A 145 -1.49 9.12 4.52
N VAL A 146 -1.42 10.01 3.52
CA VAL A 146 -1.91 11.37 3.63
C VAL A 146 -3.43 11.40 3.84
N THR A 147 -4.20 10.53 3.18
CA THR A 147 -5.65 10.37 3.43
C THR A 147 -5.95 9.97 4.88
N LYS A 148 -5.15 9.09 5.46
CA LYS A 148 -5.34 8.68 6.86
C LYS A 148 -5.05 9.81 7.85
N MET A 149 -4.02 10.61 7.56
CA MET A 149 -3.57 11.70 8.42
C MET A 149 -4.49 12.93 8.33
N GLU A 150 -4.85 13.35 7.12
CA GLU A 150 -5.50 14.64 6.85
C GLU A 150 -7.01 14.52 6.59
N GLY A 151 -7.51 13.30 6.38
CA GLY A 151 -8.92 13.05 6.08
C GLY A 151 -9.38 13.84 4.86
N LYS A 152 -10.23 14.86 5.09
CA LYS A 152 -10.81 15.69 4.02
C LYS A 152 -9.82 16.66 3.38
N GLN A 153 -8.72 16.99 4.05
CA GLN A 153 -7.70 17.92 3.56
C GLN A 153 -6.56 17.20 2.80
N ALA A 154 -6.72 15.89 2.57
CA ALA A 154 -5.66 15.07 2.04
C ALA A 154 -5.28 15.45 0.60
N ASP A 155 -6.25 15.77 -0.25
CA ASP A 155 -5.96 16.13 -1.64
C ASP A 155 -5.23 17.49 -1.71
N GLU A 156 -5.59 18.46 -0.87
CA GLU A 156 -4.86 19.74 -0.74
C GLU A 156 -3.43 19.55 -0.23
N GLN A 157 -3.24 18.70 0.79
CA GLN A 157 -1.92 18.40 1.32
C GLN A 157 -1.06 17.65 0.31
N MET A 158 -1.62 16.68 -0.40
CA MET A 158 -0.92 15.97 -1.48
C MET A 158 -0.53 16.94 -2.59
N TYR A 159 -1.45 17.79 -3.04
CA TYR A 159 -1.16 18.81 -4.07
C TYR A 159 -0.05 19.75 -3.64
N SER A 160 -0.05 20.22 -2.38
CA SER A 160 0.98 21.10 -1.82
C SER A 160 2.38 20.48 -1.91
N VAL A 161 2.54 19.23 -1.46
CA VAL A 161 3.83 18.49 -1.52
C VAL A 161 4.30 18.32 -2.96
N LEU A 162 3.38 17.94 -3.87
CA LEU A 162 3.71 17.73 -5.28
C LEU A 162 4.08 19.05 -5.96
N ARG A 163 3.34 20.13 -5.70
CA ARG A 163 3.61 21.46 -6.26
C ARG A 163 4.97 21.99 -5.79
N ALA A 164 5.32 21.79 -4.52
CA ALA A 164 6.62 22.17 -3.98
C ALA A 164 7.79 21.38 -4.61
N THR A 165 7.53 20.13 -5.03
CA THR A 165 8.56 19.25 -5.59
C THR A 165 8.77 19.46 -7.10
N TYR A 166 7.68 19.57 -7.86
CA TYR A 166 7.68 19.59 -9.33
C TYR A 166 7.43 20.98 -9.93
N GLY A 167 6.87 21.91 -9.16
CA GLY A 167 6.40 23.20 -9.69
C GLY A 167 5.09 23.08 -10.47
N ASP A 168 4.50 24.24 -10.78
CA ASP A 168 3.15 24.33 -11.35
C ASP A 168 3.05 23.71 -12.76
N ASP A 169 3.96 24.07 -13.67
CA ASP A 169 3.88 23.65 -15.07
C ASP A 169 4.11 22.14 -15.26
N GLU A 170 5.11 21.59 -14.58
CA GLU A 170 5.42 20.16 -14.66
C GLU A 170 4.32 19.33 -14.00
N LEU A 171 3.86 19.72 -12.81
CA LEU A 171 2.76 19.04 -12.12
C LEU A 171 1.48 19.05 -12.97
N SER A 172 1.14 20.19 -13.58
CA SER A 172 -0.02 20.29 -14.47
C SER A 172 0.06 19.31 -15.63
N THR A 173 1.25 19.17 -16.24
CA THR A 173 1.49 18.24 -17.34
C THR A 173 1.35 16.78 -16.89
N MET A 174 1.91 16.44 -15.72
CA MET A 174 1.83 15.10 -15.13
C MET A 174 0.38 14.71 -14.81
N LEU A 175 -0.39 15.62 -14.20
CA LEU A 175 -1.80 15.40 -13.87
C LEU A 175 -2.65 15.16 -15.13
N ALA A 176 -2.46 15.99 -16.16
CA ALA A 176 -3.17 15.86 -17.42
C ALA A 176 -2.88 14.52 -18.13
N ALA A 177 -1.61 14.10 -18.16
CA ALA A 177 -1.19 12.86 -18.80
C ALA A 177 -1.67 11.59 -18.05
N SER A 178 -1.92 11.70 -16.73
CA SER A 178 -2.13 10.54 -15.87
C SER A 178 -3.59 10.16 -15.63
N LYS A 179 -4.55 10.90 -16.20
CA LYS A 179 -6.01 10.70 -15.98
C LYS A 179 -6.54 9.32 -16.35
N GLN A 180 -5.83 8.60 -17.22
CA GLN A 180 -6.20 7.25 -17.67
C GLN A 180 -5.31 6.15 -17.05
N SER A 181 -4.38 6.52 -16.16
CA SER A 181 -3.55 5.56 -15.44
C SER A 181 -4.34 4.84 -14.34
N ALA A 182 -3.71 3.82 -13.71
CA ALA A 182 -4.25 3.19 -12.50
C ALA A 182 -4.50 4.18 -11.35
N LEU A 183 -3.82 5.33 -11.35
CA LEU A 183 -4.00 6.43 -10.39
C LEU A 183 -4.74 7.63 -11.01
N GLY A 184 -5.49 7.41 -12.10
CA GLY A 184 -6.21 8.45 -12.82
C GLY A 184 -7.24 9.19 -11.99
N ASP A 185 -7.92 8.52 -11.06
CA ASP A 185 -8.87 9.18 -10.17
C ASP A 185 -8.17 10.08 -9.14
N LEU A 186 -6.97 9.72 -8.68
CA LEU A 186 -6.14 10.62 -7.87
C LEU A 186 -5.71 11.84 -8.71
N ALA A 187 -5.24 11.61 -9.94
CA ALA A 187 -4.83 12.70 -10.83
C ALA A 187 -5.95 13.70 -11.10
N LYS A 188 -7.19 13.24 -11.35
CA LYS A 188 -8.36 14.11 -11.53
C LYS A 188 -8.66 14.95 -10.29
N ARG A 189 -8.67 14.34 -9.09
CA ARG A 189 -8.92 15.09 -7.84
C ARG A 189 -7.85 16.16 -7.58
N LEU A 190 -6.58 15.84 -7.84
CA LEU A 190 -5.49 16.80 -7.69
C LEU A 190 -5.54 17.93 -8.73
N GLU A 191 -6.02 17.65 -9.96
CA GLU A 191 -6.30 18.68 -10.96
C GLU A 191 -7.45 19.60 -10.52
N GLU A 192 -8.51 19.07 -9.88
CA GLU A 192 -9.55 19.92 -9.28
C GLU A 192 -8.99 20.85 -8.20
N VAL A 193 -8.05 20.36 -7.38
CA VAL A 193 -7.34 21.20 -6.39
C VAL A 193 -6.53 22.28 -7.10
N GLN A 194 -5.76 21.93 -8.14
CA GLN A 194 -5.00 22.89 -8.95
C GLN A 194 -5.88 24.03 -9.48
N HIS A 195 -7.06 23.71 -10.04
CA HIS A 195 -8.00 24.72 -10.54
C HIS A 195 -8.54 25.62 -9.42
N LYS A 196 -8.88 25.06 -8.26
CA LYS A 196 -9.33 25.84 -7.10
C LYS A 196 -8.25 26.82 -6.63
N VAL A 197 -7.00 26.36 -6.53
CA VAL A 197 -5.85 27.18 -6.12
C VAL A 197 -5.61 28.31 -7.13
N GLY A 198 -5.59 28.02 -8.42
CA GLY A 198 -5.40 29.04 -9.47
C GLY A 198 -6.49 30.13 -9.47
N LEU A 199 -7.75 29.76 -9.19
CA LEU A 199 -8.84 30.75 -9.04
C LEU A 199 -8.65 31.68 -7.83
N ILE A 200 -8.13 31.15 -6.72
CA ILE A 200 -7.84 31.93 -5.51
C ILE A 200 -6.67 32.89 -5.76
N GLU A 201 -5.59 32.41 -6.35
CA GLU A 201 -4.41 33.21 -6.68
C GLU A 201 -4.75 34.32 -7.68
N GLY A 202 -5.53 34.02 -8.72
CA GLY A 202 -5.97 35.00 -9.71
C GLY A 202 -6.91 36.08 -9.15
N LYS A 203 -7.78 35.74 -8.18
CA LYS A 203 -8.61 36.74 -7.47
C LYS A 203 -7.75 37.65 -6.58
N THR A 204 -6.81 37.05 -5.86
CA THR A 204 -5.88 37.78 -4.99
C THR A 204 -5.06 38.79 -5.80
N ALA A 205 -4.48 38.37 -6.93
CA ALA A 205 -3.70 39.24 -7.80
C ALA A 205 -4.49 40.44 -8.34
N LYS A 206 -5.77 40.25 -8.72
CA LYS A 206 -6.65 41.35 -9.17
C LYS A 206 -7.02 42.33 -8.07
N GLY A 207 -7.05 41.90 -6.81
CA GLY A 207 -7.31 42.76 -5.65
C GLY A 207 -6.14 43.68 -5.28
N PHE A 208 -4.93 43.41 -5.78
CA PHE A 208 -3.72 44.21 -5.54
C PHE A 208 -3.35 45.17 -6.69
N LEU A 209 -4.09 45.16 -7.80
CA LEU A 209 -3.88 46.13 -8.88
C LEU A 209 -4.55 47.48 -8.51
N PRO A 210 -3.81 48.61 -8.48
CA PRO A 210 -4.41 49.91 -8.22
C PRO A 210 -5.37 50.34 -9.35
N PRO A 211 -6.36 51.21 -9.06
CA PRO A 211 -7.37 51.67 -10.01
C PRO A 211 -6.82 52.48 -11.18
#